data_AF-A0A7Y7C7L7-F1
#
_entry.id   AF-A0A7Y7C7L7-F1
#
_cell.length_a   1.000
_cell.length_b   1.000
_cell.length_c   1.000
_cell.angle_alpha   90.00
_cell.angle_beta   90.00
_cell.angle_gamma   90.00
#
_symmetry.space_group_name_H-M   'P 1'
#
loop_
_entity.id
_entity.type
_entity.pdbx_description
1 polymer ?
#
loop_
_entity_poly.entity_id
_entity_poly.type
_entity_poly.pdbx_seq_one_letter_code
_entity_poly.pdbx_strand_id
1 'polypeptide(L)'
;TATEQKLASIFTEVLNVERVGLDGDFFELGGHSLLATQLVSRVREELQVELPLRDIFESSTVGKLAERIDASRGTAEAAVRAPPLTRASRSDALPLSFAQQRLWFLDQLEPGSPFYNVPSVVKLIGRLQSTALEASFGELVRRHESLRTTFRVSGGEPVQVIATEPLRPFHQLDFSELETERESAVRSWIEVEVQRPFNLEVGPLLRATLLREGEEAHVLVLVMHHIVSDGWSMGVL
;
A
#
# COMPACT_ATOMS: atom_id res chain seq x y z
N THR A 1 -29.00 -18.19 0.49
CA THR A 1 -29.64 -17.13 -0.32
C THR A 1 -28.68 -16.58 -1.36
N ALA A 2 -29.13 -15.69 -2.27
CA ALA A 2 -28.22 -14.99 -3.19
C ALA A 2 -27.18 -14.13 -2.45
N THR A 3 -27.55 -13.57 -1.29
CA THR A 3 -26.64 -12.81 -0.41
C THR A 3 -25.55 -13.71 0.17
N GLU A 4 -25.90 -14.89 0.68
CA GLU A 4 -24.92 -15.88 1.18
C GLU A 4 -23.92 -16.31 0.10
N GLN A 5 -24.39 -16.59 -1.13
CA GLN A 5 -23.51 -17.03 -2.22
C GLN A 5 -22.49 -15.95 -2.61
N LYS A 6 -22.94 -14.70 -2.73
CA LYS A 6 -22.05 -13.57 -3.00
C LYS A 6 -21.07 -13.35 -1.85
N LEU A 7 -21.56 -13.35 -0.61
CA LEU A 7 -20.71 -13.14 0.55
C LEU A 7 -19.67 -14.24 0.72
N ALA A 8 -20.03 -15.50 0.46
CA ALA A 8 -19.07 -16.62 0.45
C ALA A 8 -17.98 -16.44 -0.63
N SER A 9 -18.33 -15.93 -1.82
CA SER A 9 -17.35 -15.58 -2.87
C SER A 9 -16.39 -14.50 -2.38
N ILE A 10 -16.92 -13.42 -1.82
CA ILE A 10 -16.12 -12.31 -1.30
C ILE A 10 -15.17 -12.80 -0.18
N PHE A 11 -15.66 -13.63 0.75
CA PHE A 11 -14.83 -14.23 1.80
C PHE A 11 -13.70 -15.08 1.19
N THR A 12 -14.03 -15.93 0.21
CA THR A 12 -13.07 -16.80 -0.47
C THR A 12 -11.94 -15.98 -1.10
N GLU A 13 -12.28 -14.90 -1.77
CA GLU A 13 -11.31 -14.02 -2.43
C GLU A 13 -10.48 -13.19 -1.45
N VAL A 14 -11.10 -12.67 -0.38
CA VAL A 14 -10.41 -11.85 0.62
C VAL A 14 -9.48 -12.69 1.49
N LEU A 15 -9.91 -13.88 1.89
CA LEU A 15 -9.12 -14.80 2.72
C LEU A 15 -8.13 -15.63 1.89
N ASN A 16 -8.24 -15.59 0.55
CA ASN A 16 -7.44 -16.38 -0.38
C ASN A 16 -7.48 -17.89 -0.06
N VAL A 17 -8.68 -18.42 0.14
CA VAL A 17 -8.95 -19.84 0.41
C VAL A 17 -9.70 -20.48 -0.76
N GLU A 18 -9.77 -21.81 -0.83
CA GLU A 18 -10.43 -22.50 -1.94
C GLU A 18 -11.96 -22.36 -1.92
N ARG A 19 -12.56 -22.44 -0.73
CA ARG A 19 -14.02 -22.32 -0.56
C ARG A 19 -14.38 -21.97 0.88
N VAL A 20 -15.40 -21.13 1.04
CA VAL A 20 -16.01 -20.83 2.34
C VAL A 20 -17.46 -21.33 2.36
N GLY A 21 -17.81 -22.06 3.42
CA GLY A 21 -19.17 -22.55 3.67
C GLY A 21 -20.03 -21.52 4.42
N LEU A 22 -21.31 -21.84 4.62
CA LEU A 22 -22.25 -20.95 5.32
C LEU A 22 -21.80 -20.60 6.75
N ASP A 23 -21.24 -21.59 7.44
CA ASP A 23 -20.74 -21.46 8.83
C ASP A 23 -19.24 -21.10 8.89
N GLY A 24 -18.63 -20.76 7.74
CA GLY A 24 -17.23 -20.35 7.70
C GLY A 24 -17.02 -19.05 8.46
N ASP A 25 -16.33 -19.13 9.59
CA ASP A 25 -16.00 -17.97 10.42
C ASP A 25 -14.81 -17.21 9.83
N PHE A 26 -15.00 -15.90 9.62
CA PHE A 26 -14.01 -15.02 9.01
C PHE A 26 -12.66 -15.05 9.75
N PHE A 27 -12.68 -15.04 11.08
CA PHE A 27 -11.47 -14.95 11.90
C PHE A 27 -10.80 -16.32 12.09
N GLU A 28 -11.59 -17.40 12.20
CA GLU A 28 -11.02 -18.76 12.25
C GLU A 28 -10.32 -19.14 10.94
N LEU A 29 -10.78 -18.58 9.81
CA LEU A 29 -10.17 -18.75 8.49
C LEU A 29 -8.97 -17.83 8.23
N GLY A 30 -8.46 -17.14 9.26
CA GLY A 30 -7.28 -16.28 9.17
C GLY A 30 -7.58 -14.80 8.89
N GLY A 31 -8.85 -14.40 8.93
CA GLY A 31 -9.27 -13.01 8.81
C GLY A 31 -8.71 -12.13 9.93
N HIS A 32 -8.29 -10.92 9.56
CA HIS A 32 -7.85 -9.88 10.50
C HIS A 32 -8.36 -8.50 10.03
N SER A 33 -8.10 -7.44 10.80
CA SER A 33 -8.73 -6.12 10.60
C SER A 33 -8.55 -5.53 9.19
N LEU A 34 -7.40 -5.78 8.55
CA LEU A 34 -7.17 -5.34 7.16
C LEU A 34 -8.07 -6.09 6.18
N LEU A 35 -8.14 -7.43 6.29
CA LEU A 35 -9.02 -8.26 5.49
C LEU A 35 -10.49 -7.94 5.78
N ALA A 36 -10.86 -7.62 7.02
CA ALA A 36 -12.21 -7.20 7.36
C ALA A 36 -12.57 -5.87 6.68
N THR A 37 -11.63 -4.93 6.59
CA THR A 37 -11.82 -3.68 5.84
C THR A 37 -11.96 -3.94 4.33
N GLN A 38 -11.17 -4.87 3.77
CA GLN A 38 -11.31 -5.34 2.40
C GLN A 38 -12.70 -5.94 2.13
N LEU A 39 -13.15 -6.80 3.05
CA LEU A 39 -14.47 -7.42 3.00
C LEU A 39 -15.58 -6.36 2.98
N VAL A 40 -15.54 -5.36 3.88
CA VAL A 40 -16.50 -4.24 3.86
C VAL A 40 -16.51 -3.52 2.51
N SER A 41 -15.34 -3.22 1.95
CA SER A 41 -15.25 -2.52 0.65
C SER A 41 -15.87 -3.33 -0.48
N ARG A 42 -15.58 -4.64 -0.56
CA ARG A 42 -16.14 -5.52 -1.61
C ARG A 42 -17.64 -5.74 -1.44
N VAL A 43 -18.11 -5.89 -0.20
CA VAL A 43 -19.56 -5.96 0.09
C VAL A 43 -20.27 -4.69 -0.40
N ARG A 44 -19.69 -3.50 -0.15
CA ARG A 44 -20.25 -2.25 -0.65
C ARG A 44 -20.31 -2.22 -2.18
N GLU A 45 -19.25 -2.66 -2.86
CA GLU A 45 -19.20 -2.66 -4.32
C GLU A 45 -20.20 -3.66 -4.94
N GLU A 46 -20.23 -4.90 -4.47
CA GLU A 46 -20.98 -6.00 -5.10
C GLU A 46 -22.43 -6.15 -4.62
N LEU A 47 -22.71 -5.74 -3.36
CA LEU A 47 -24.03 -5.83 -2.74
C LEU A 47 -24.69 -4.47 -2.55
N GLN A 48 -23.97 -3.35 -2.77
CA GLN A 48 -24.50 -1.99 -2.65
C GLN A 48 -25.07 -1.68 -1.26
N VAL A 49 -24.50 -2.31 -0.23
CA VAL A 49 -24.86 -2.17 1.20
C VAL A 49 -23.64 -1.68 1.97
N GLU A 50 -23.83 -0.69 2.83
CA GLU A 50 -22.83 -0.28 3.81
C GLU A 50 -22.86 -1.26 4.98
N LEU A 51 -21.73 -1.91 5.23
CA LEU A 51 -21.56 -2.86 6.33
C LEU A 51 -20.59 -2.27 7.36
N PRO A 52 -21.06 -1.87 8.54
CA PRO A 52 -20.17 -1.43 9.62
C PRO A 52 -19.15 -2.51 9.94
N LEU A 53 -17.89 -2.14 10.13
CA LEU A 53 -16.82 -3.10 10.46
C LEU A 53 -17.13 -3.89 11.73
N ARG A 54 -17.77 -3.26 12.72
CA ARG A 54 -18.31 -3.88 13.94
C ARG A 54 -19.14 -5.13 13.64
N ASP A 55 -19.91 -5.09 12.55
CA ASP A 55 -20.87 -6.14 12.24
C ASP A 55 -20.19 -7.43 11.82
N ILE A 56 -18.98 -7.33 11.26
CA ILE A 56 -18.13 -8.50 10.97
C ILE A 56 -17.68 -9.17 12.26
N PHE A 57 -17.36 -8.39 13.31
CA PHE A 57 -16.98 -8.94 14.61
C PHE A 57 -18.15 -9.59 15.36
N GLU A 58 -19.35 -9.01 15.26
CA GLU A 58 -20.55 -9.54 15.92
C GLU A 58 -21.18 -10.72 15.19
N SER A 59 -20.94 -10.85 13.88
CA SER A 59 -21.60 -11.83 13.01
C SER A 59 -20.59 -12.48 12.06
N SER A 60 -19.49 -12.98 12.59
CA SER A 60 -18.31 -13.44 11.83
C SER A 60 -18.50 -14.56 10.79
N THR A 61 -19.65 -15.26 10.76
CA THR A 61 -19.92 -16.30 9.77
C THR A 61 -20.69 -15.77 8.57
N VAL A 62 -20.51 -16.39 7.40
CA VAL A 62 -21.22 -16.01 6.16
C VAL A 62 -22.75 -15.96 6.37
N GLY A 63 -23.33 -16.98 7.01
CA GLY A 63 -24.77 -17.03 7.27
C GLY A 63 -25.27 -15.86 8.11
N LYS A 64 -24.62 -15.58 9.24
CA LYS A 64 -25.03 -14.51 10.17
C LYS A 64 -24.88 -13.13 9.53
N LEU A 65 -23.78 -12.89 8.82
CA LEU A 65 -23.58 -11.63 8.09
C LEU A 65 -24.60 -11.47 6.96
N ALA A 66 -24.92 -12.54 6.23
CA ALA A 66 -25.91 -12.48 5.16
C ALA A 66 -27.31 -12.16 5.70
N GLU A 67 -27.73 -12.79 6.79
CA GLU A 67 -28.99 -12.47 7.49
C GLU A 67 -29.03 -10.99 7.90
N ARG A 68 -27.92 -10.47 8.42
CA ARG A 68 -27.82 -9.08 8.85
C ARG A 68 -27.88 -8.10 7.69
N ILE A 69 -27.21 -8.41 6.58
CA ILE A 69 -27.27 -7.63 5.34
C ILE A 69 -28.69 -7.63 4.77
N ASP A 70 -29.36 -8.78 4.75
CA ASP A 70 -30.72 -8.88 4.23
C ASP A 70 -31.73 -8.16 5.15
N ALA A 71 -31.51 -8.14 6.47
CA ALA A 71 -32.33 -7.41 7.43
C ALA A 71 -32.13 -5.88 7.37
N SER A 72 -30.94 -5.40 6.99
CA SER A 72 -30.65 -3.96 6.87
C SER A 72 -31.11 -3.36 5.54
N ARG A 73 -31.40 -4.18 4.52
CA ARG A 73 -31.90 -3.71 3.23
C ARG A 73 -33.25 -3.00 3.38
N GLY A 74 -33.27 -1.70 3.07
CA GLY A 74 -34.46 -0.86 3.12
C GLY A 74 -34.58 0.01 4.38
N THR A 75 -33.61 -0.03 5.30
CA THR A 75 -33.55 0.89 6.44
C THR A 75 -32.77 2.17 6.08
N ALA A 76 -33.01 3.26 6.84
CA ALA A 76 -32.28 4.52 6.68
C ALA A 76 -30.78 4.38 7.01
N GLU A 77 -30.39 3.42 7.86
CA GLU A 77 -28.98 3.12 8.17
C GLU A 77 -28.24 2.53 6.97
N ALA A 78 -28.90 1.70 6.15
CA ALA A 78 -28.32 1.21 4.89
C ALA A 78 -28.17 2.31 3.81
N ALA A 79 -28.76 3.50 4.05
CA ALA A 79 -28.71 4.64 3.14
C ALA A 79 -27.62 5.67 3.49
N VAL A 80 -26.90 5.53 4.62
CA VAL A 80 -25.77 6.42 4.97
C VAL A 80 -24.56 6.05 4.12
N ARG A 81 -24.60 6.44 2.84
CA ARG A 81 -23.48 6.30 1.92
C ARG A 81 -22.56 7.50 2.09
N ALA A 82 -21.27 7.25 2.26
CA ALA A 82 -20.29 8.31 2.09
C ALA A 82 -20.46 8.94 0.69
N PRO A 83 -20.34 10.27 0.54
CA PRO A 83 -20.44 10.88 -0.77
C PRO A 83 -19.38 10.26 -1.71
N PRO A 84 -19.70 10.08 -3.00
CA PRO A 84 -18.77 9.47 -3.93
C PRO A 84 -17.49 10.31 -4.04
N LEU A 85 -16.35 9.63 -4.16
CA LEU A 85 -15.09 10.30 -4.45
C LEU A 85 -15.14 10.89 -5.85
N THR A 86 -14.96 12.21 -5.94
CA THR A 86 -14.89 12.95 -7.20
C THR A 86 -13.49 13.51 -7.40
N ARG A 87 -13.15 13.82 -8.66
CA ARG A 87 -11.84 14.39 -8.99
C ARG A 87 -11.73 15.78 -8.37
N ALA A 88 -10.74 15.99 -7.50
CA ALA A 88 -10.45 17.29 -6.93
C ALA A 88 -9.93 18.28 -8.00
N SER A 89 -10.18 19.57 -7.77
CA SER A 89 -9.56 20.64 -8.56
C SER A 89 -8.03 20.57 -8.44
N ARG A 90 -7.33 20.92 -9.52
CA ARG A 90 -5.86 21.03 -9.54
C ARG A 90 -5.38 22.48 -9.43
N SER A 91 -6.30 23.45 -9.35
CA SER A 91 -5.97 24.87 -9.14
C SER A 91 -5.63 25.21 -7.69
N ASP A 92 -6.13 24.38 -6.77
CA ASP A 92 -6.10 24.67 -5.34
C ASP A 92 -5.03 23.82 -4.65
N ALA A 93 -4.59 24.29 -3.48
CA ALA A 93 -3.71 23.50 -2.63
C ALA A 93 -4.39 22.18 -2.24
N LEU A 94 -3.66 21.08 -2.41
CA LEU A 94 -4.16 19.75 -2.06
C LEU A 94 -3.83 19.48 -0.58
N PRO A 95 -4.83 19.40 0.32
CA PRO A 95 -4.57 19.16 1.73
C PRO A 95 -4.02 17.75 1.95
N LEU A 96 -3.26 17.56 3.03
CA LEU A 96 -2.90 16.22 3.49
C LEU A 96 -4.15 15.52 4.03
N SER A 97 -4.23 14.20 3.82
CA SER A 97 -5.14 13.37 4.60
C SER A 97 -4.75 13.37 6.08
N PHE A 98 -5.67 13.03 6.98
CA PHE A 98 -5.39 12.97 8.43
C PHE A 98 -4.21 12.06 8.78
N ALA A 99 -4.06 10.92 8.09
CA ALA A 99 -2.92 10.03 8.29
C ALA A 99 -1.60 10.68 7.85
N GLN A 100 -1.60 11.38 6.71
CA GLN A 100 -0.43 12.12 6.25
C GLN A 100 -0.09 13.29 7.18
N GLN A 101 -1.08 14.03 7.70
CA GLN A 101 -0.85 15.13 8.65
C GLN A 101 -0.12 14.64 9.91
N ARG A 102 -0.53 13.49 10.45
CA ARG A 102 0.16 12.87 11.60
C ARG A 102 1.62 12.55 11.26
N LEU A 103 1.88 11.90 10.14
CA LEU A 103 3.24 11.53 9.73
C LEU A 103 4.11 12.76 9.45
N TRP A 104 3.55 13.77 8.78
CA TRP A 104 4.23 15.03 8.54
C TRP A 104 4.58 15.73 9.86
N PHE A 105 3.64 15.81 10.81
CA PHE A 105 3.90 16.40 12.12
C PHE A 105 5.02 15.69 12.88
N LEU A 106 5.05 14.35 12.84
CA LEU A 106 6.11 13.57 13.46
C LEU A 106 7.47 13.79 12.79
N ASP A 107 7.50 13.90 11.46
CA ASP A 107 8.71 14.28 10.71
C ASP A 107 9.20 15.69 11.07
N GLN A 108 8.30 16.64 11.35
CA GLN A 108 8.69 17.98 11.84
C GLN A 108 9.24 17.97 13.27
N LEU A 109 8.76 17.06 14.13
CA LEU A 109 9.25 16.91 15.50
C LEU A 109 10.62 16.22 15.55
N GLU A 110 10.85 15.23 14.70
CA GLU A 110 12.10 14.46 14.62
C GLU A 110 12.65 14.39 13.18
N PRO A 111 13.14 15.52 12.62
CA PRO A 111 13.66 15.54 11.26
C PRO A 111 14.82 14.57 11.07
N GLY A 112 14.81 13.82 9.97
CA GLY A 112 15.86 12.86 9.65
C GLY A 112 15.74 11.50 10.35
N SER A 113 14.61 11.23 11.00
CA SER A 113 14.31 9.90 11.54
C SER A 113 13.94 8.91 10.41
N PRO A 114 14.54 7.71 10.35
CA PRO A 114 14.16 6.67 9.38
C PRO A 114 12.98 5.81 9.85
N PHE A 115 12.35 6.13 10.99
CA PHE A 115 11.34 5.28 11.62
C PHE A 115 10.13 4.96 10.72
N TYR A 116 9.82 5.85 9.77
CA TYR A 116 8.73 5.70 8.82
C TYR A 116 9.20 5.26 7.42
N ASN A 117 10.43 4.76 7.31
CA ASN A 117 10.85 4.02 6.13
C ASN A 117 10.13 2.65 6.09
N VAL A 118 9.70 2.26 4.89
CA VAL A 118 9.08 0.97 4.58
C VAL A 118 10.02 0.25 3.62
N PRO A 119 11.04 -0.47 4.12
CA PRO A 119 11.98 -1.21 3.28
C PRO A 119 11.40 -2.55 2.83
N SER A 120 11.76 -2.97 1.62
CA SER A 120 11.51 -4.30 1.06
C SER A 120 12.75 -4.75 0.31
N VAL A 121 13.26 -5.94 0.64
CA VAL A 121 14.48 -6.50 0.05
C VAL A 121 14.13 -7.84 -0.58
N VAL A 122 14.35 -7.95 -1.89
CA VAL A 122 14.00 -9.14 -2.67
C VAL A 122 15.23 -9.68 -3.36
N LYS A 123 15.54 -10.95 -3.12
CA LYS A 123 16.57 -11.68 -3.86
C LYS A 123 16.00 -12.19 -5.17
N LEU A 124 16.63 -11.83 -6.28
CA LEU A 124 16.24 -12.24 -7.63
C LEU A 124 17.32 -13.20 -8.18
N ILE A 125 16.89 -14.41 -8.55
CA ILE A 125 17.77 -15.46 -9.06
C ILE A 125 17.39 -15.74 -10.52
N GLY A 126 18.39 -15.77 -11.38
CA GLY A 126 18.24 -15.94 -12.83
C GLY A 126 18.57 -14.68 -13.61
N ARG A 127 18.47 -14.79 -14.93
CA ARG A 127 18.72 -13.69 -15.86
C ARG A 127 17.68 -12.59 -15.68
N LEU A 128 18.15 -11.36 -15.47
CA LEU A 128 17.31 -10.19 -15.27
C LEU A 128 17.55 -9.15 -16.37
N GLN A 129 16.48 -8.67 -17.01
CA GLN A 129 16.55 -7.51 -17.90
C GLN A 129 16.43 -6.23 -17.08
N SER A 130 17.56 -5.69 -16.61
CA SER A 130 17.57 -4.50 -15.74
C SER A 130 16.91 -3.27 -16.36
N THR A 131 17.03 -3.10 -17.68
CA THR A 131 16.37 -2.00 -18.42
C THR A 131 14.85 -2.11 -18.43
N ALA A 132 14.30 -3.33 -18.52
CA ALA A 132 12.87 -3.57 -18.42
C ALA A 132 12.35 -3.33 -16.99
N LEU A 133 13.15 -3.70 -15.98
CA LEU A 133 12.84 -3.42 -14.58
C LEU A 133 12.85 -1.91 -14.29
N GLU A 134 13.87 -1.17 -14.76
CA GLU A 134 13.92 0.29 -14.66
C GLU A 134 12.70 0.95 -15.31
N ALA A 135 12.34 0.54 -16.53
CA ALA A 135 11.17 1.04 -17.23
C ALA A 135 9.87 0.77 -16.46
N SER A 136 9.75 -0.40 -15.83
CA SER A 136 8.59 -0.76 -15.00
C SER A 136 8.44 0.16 -13.79
N PHE A 137 9.54 0.47 -13.09
CA PHE A 137 9.53 1.46 -12.01
C PHE A 137 9.19 2.87 -12.50
N GLY A 138 9.68 3.25 -13.68
CA GLY A 138 9.29 4.51 -14.33
C GLY A 138 7.78 4.60 -14.55
N GLU A 139 7.16 3.52 -15.04
CA GLU A 139 5.71 3.45 -15.25
C GLU A 139 4.91 3.44 -13.95
N LEU A 140 5.39 2.77 -12.89
CA LEU A 140 4.77 2.84 -11.56
C LEU A 140 4.73 4.28 -11.04
N VAL A 141 5.86 5.00 -11.09
CA VAL A 141 5.93 6.40 -10.67
C VAL A 141 5.04 7.29 -11.53
N ARG A 142 5.01 7.07 -12.85
CA ARG A 142 4.13 7.81 -13.77
C ARG A 142 2.66 7.59 -13.45
N ARG A 143 2.28 6.34 -13.16
CA ARG A 143 0.89 5.92 -12.90
C ARG A 143 0.36 6.40 -11.54
N HIS A 144 1.16 6.30 -10.49
CA HIS A 144 0.71 6.52 -9.11
C HIS A 144 1.14 7.90 -8.60
N GLU A 145 0.19 8.84 -8.44
CA GLU A 145 0.51 10.21 -8.00
C GLU A 145 1.28 10.24 -6.67
N SER A 146 0.92 9.37 -5.72
CA SER A 146 1.59 9.27 -4.41
C SER A 146 3.11 9.08 -4.52
N LEU A 147 3.61 8.35 -5.53
CA LEU A 147 5.04 8.10 -5.72
C LEU A 147 5.83 9.32 -6.22
N ARG A 148 5.11 10.35 -6.67
CA ARG A 148 5.63 11.62 -7.16
C ARG A 148 5.09 12.81 -6.36
N THR A 149 4.58 12.55 -5.16
CA THR A 149 4.11 13.57 -4.21
C THR A 149 5.20 13.91 -3.20
N THR A 150 5.40 15.21 -2.97
CA THR A 150 6.14 15.78 -1.83
C THR A 150 5.20 16.62 -0.97
N PHE A 151 5.67 17.01 0.21
CA PHE A 151 4.89 17.73 1.20
C PHE A 151 5.60 19.03 1.54
N ARG A 152 4.88 20.15 1.48
CA ARG A 152 5.42 21.50 1.74
C ARG A 152 4.44 22.31 2.55
N VAL A 153 4.90 23.39 3.18
CA VAL A 153 4.01 24.36 3.82
C VAL A 153 3.64 25.46 2.82
N SER A 154 2.35 25.74 2.66
CA SER A 154 1.84 26.87 1.87
C SER A 154 0.72 27.55 2.63
N GLY A 155 0.83 28.87 2.85
CA GLY A 155 -0.15 29.63 3.63
C GLY A 155 -0.26 29.20 5.10
N GLY A 156 0.78 28.58 5.67
CA GLY A 156 0.78 28.08 7.05
C GLY A 156 0.27 26.66 7.23
N GLU A 157 -0.23 26.02 6.16
CA GLU A 157 -0.76 24.66 6.19
C GLU A 157 0.10 23.71 5.36
N PRO A 158 0.25 22.43 5.76
CA PRO A 158 0.92 21.44 4.94
C PRO A 158 0.04 21.08 3.72
N VAL A 159 0.68 20.98 2.56
CA VAL A 159 0.03 20.67 1.28
C VAL A 159 0.80 19.59 0.52
N GLN A 160 0.08 18.81 -0.27
CA GLN A 160 0.64 17.84 -1.21
C GLN A 160 1.03 18.56 -2.50
N VAL A 161 2.27 18.35 -2.95
CA VAL A 161 2.79 18.85 -4.23
C VAL A 161 3.09 17.66 -5.12
N ILE A 162 2.32 17.50 -6.17
CA ILE A 162 2.42 16.37 -7.09
C ILE A 162 3.27 16.80 -8.29
N ALA A 163 4.45 16.19 -8.48
CA ALA A 163 5.36 16.52 -9.58
C ALA A 163 4.78 16.12 -10.94
N THR A 164 4.82 17.00 -11.94
CA THR A 164 4.35 16.73 -13.30
C THR A 164 5.34 15.93 -14.13
N GLU A 165 6.63 16.11 -13.87
CA GLU A 165 7.71 15.44 -14.58
C GLU A 165 7.99 14.04 -14.00
N PRO A 166 8.41 13.09 -14.85
CA PRO A 166 8.77 11.75 -14.40
C PRO A 166 10.02 11.79 -13.51
N LEU A 167 9.90 11.26 -12.30
CA LEU A 167 11.02 11.05 -11.39
C LEU A 167 11.69 9.73 -11.72
N ARG A 168 13.02 9.64 -11.56
CA ARG A 168 13.78 8.40 -11.73
C ARG A 168 14.18 7.84 -10.37
N PRO A 169 13.40 6.90 -9.79
CA PRO A 169 13.72 6.32 -8.49
C PRO A 169 14.73 5.16 -8.58
N PHE A 170 15.04 4.69 -9.79
CA PHE A 170 15.76 3.44 -10.01
C PHE A 170 17.26 3.67 -10.20
N HIS A 171 18.06 2.94 -9.44
CA HIS A 171 19.51 2.93 -9.49
C HIS A 171 20.02 1.50 -9.62
N GLN A 172 21.18 1.34 -10.24
CA GLN A 172 21.88 0.07 -10.29
C GLN A 172 23.28 0.24 -9.73
N LEU A 173 23.69 -0.70 -8.88
CA LEU A 173 25.05 -0.79 -8.34
C LEU A 173 25.62 -2.17 -8.63
N ASP A 174 26.88 -2.21 -9.05
CA ASP A 174 27.56 -3.45 -9.39
C ASP A 174 28.48 -3.89 -8.25
N PHE A 175 28.21 -5.06 -7.70
CA PHE A 175 29.00 -5.74 -6.68
C PHE A 175 29.64 -7.03 -7.24
N SER A 176 29.46 -7.33 -8.54
CA SER A 176 29.90 -8.58 -9.15
C SER A 176 31.43 -8.72 -9.22
N GLU A 177 32.16 -7.60 -9.19
CA GLU A 177 33.64 -7.60 -9.16
C GLU A 177 34.22 -7.95 -7.78
N LEU A 178 33.41 -7.91 -6.71
CA LEU A 178 33.86 -8.33 -5.38
C LEU A 178 33.73 -9.85 -5.29
N GLU A 179 34.81 -10.57 -4.99
CA GLU A 179 34.75 -12.03 -4.81
C GLU A 179 34.55 -12.41 -3.33
N THR A 180 35.49 -12.06 -2.46
CA THR A 180 35.54 -12.56 -1.07
C THR A 180 34.62 -11.80 -0.11
N GLU A 181 34.37 -10.52 -0.37
CA GLU A 181 33.65 -9.62 0.56
C GLU A 181 32.25 -9.23 0.09
N ARG A 182 31.81 -9.77 -1.06
CA ARG A 182 30.56 -9.37 -1.74
C ARG A 182 29.36 -9.38 -0.82
N GLU A 183 29.12 -10.50 -0.13
CA GLU A 183 27.96 -10.65 0.74
C GLU A 183 27.96 -9.62 1.88
N SER A 184 29.13 -9.39 2.50
CA SER A 184 29.29 -8.42 3.58
C SER A 184 29.08 -6.99 3.08
N ALA A 185 29.63 -6.65 1.91
CA ALA A 185 29.48 -5.34 1.29
C ALA A 185 28.02 -5.06 0.90
N VAL A 186 27.34 -6.03 0.28
CA VAL A 186 25.91 -5.95 -0.06
C VAL A 186 25.07 -5.75 1.20
N ARG A 187 25.29 -6.55 2.23
CA ARG A 187 24.56 -6.45 3.51
C ARG A 187 24.76 -5.09 4.17
N SER A 188 26.01 -4.64 4.26
CA SER A 188 26.37 -3.34 4.85
C SER A 188 25.71 -2.19 4.09
N TRP A 189 25.70 -2.26 2.76
CA TRP A 189 25.03 -1.27 1.93
C TRP A 189 23.51 -1.23 2.20
N ILE A 190 22.86 -2.39 2.27
CA ILE A 190 21.43 -2.50 2.57
C ILE A 190 21.11 -1.89 3.94
N GLU A 191 21.89 -2.24 4.97
CA GLU A 191 21.70 -1.72 6.33
C GLU A 191 21.76 -0.18 6.39
N VAL A 192 22.67 0.43 5.63
CA VAL A 192 22.76 1.88 5.51
C VAL A 192 21.57 2.45 4.73
N GLU A 193 21.20 1.86 3.60
CA GLU A 193 20.14 2.39 2.73
C GLU A 193 18.75 2.33 3.37
N VAL A 194 18.42 1.26 4.09
CA VAL A 194 17.11 1.15 4.77
C VAL A 194 16.97 2.14 5.94
N GLN A 195 18.09 2.58 6.52
CA GLN A 195 18.14 3.59 7.58
C GLN A 195 18.35 5.02 7.06
N ARG A 196 18.52 5.19 5.74
CA ARG A 196 18.70 6.53 5.16
C ARG A 196 17.36 7.29 5.22
N PRO A 197 17.29 8.47 5.88
CA PRO A 197 16.04 9.19 6.01
C PRO A 197 15.57 9.76 4.66
N PHE A 198 14.28 10.07 4.57
CA PHE A 198 13.71 10.88 3.51
C PHE A 198 13.59 12.34 3.95
N ASN A 199 13.66 13.25 2.98
CA ASN A 199 13.21 14.63 3.16
C ASN A 199 11.86 14.74 2.45
N LEU A 200 10.78 15.01 3.20
CA LEU A 200 9.42 15.03 2.66
C LEU A 200 9.20 16.14 1.61
N GLU A 201 10.05 17.15 1.57
CA GLU A 201 9.99 18.25 0.59
C GLU A 201 10.68 17.92 -0.75
N VAL A 202 11.55 16.90 -0.76
CA VAL A 202 12.41 16.51 -1.88
C VAL A 202 12.14 15.07 -2.30
N GLY A 203 11.44 14.93 -3.43
CA GLY A 203 11.06 13.64 -3.98
C GLY A 203 12.09 13.05 -4.95
N PRO A 204 11.87 11.81 -5.41
CA PRO A 204 10.77 10.91 -5.01
C PRO A 204 10.93 10.38 -3.58
N LEU A 205 9.81 10.13 -2.89
CA LEU A 205 9.78 9.48 -1.56
C LEU A 205 9.79 7.94 -1.67
N LEU A 206 10.55 7.48 -2.66
CA LEU A 206 10.73 6.12 -3.11
C LEU A 206 12.15 6.02 -3.69
N ARG A 207 12.91 5.02 -3.25
CA ARG A 207 14.23 4.66 -3.80
C ARG A 207 14.21 3.17 -4.15
N ALA A 208 14.56 2.84 -5.38
CA ALA A 208 14.66 1.48 -5.87
C ALA A 208 16.10 1.25 -6.35
N THR A 209 16.82 0.33 -5.72
CA THR A 209 18.21 0.03 -6.08
C THR A 209 18.39 -1.44 -6.38
N LEU A 210 18.87 -1.75 -7.58
CA LEU A 210 19.26 -3.10 -7.98
C LEU A 210 20.76 -3.28 -7.70
N LEU A 211 21.07 -4.17 -6.76
CA LEU A 211 22.43 -4.62 -6.48
C LEU A 211 22.70 -5.85 -7.33
N ARG A 212 23.65 -5.74 -8.27
CA ARG A 212 24.07 -6.86 -9.11
C ARG A 212 25.20 -7.62 -8.41
N GLU A 213 24.95 -8.87 -8.04
CA GLU A 213 25.94 -9.76 -7.43
C GLU A 213 26.63 -10.67 -8.46
N GLY A 214 26.05 -10.81 -9.67
CA GLY A 214 26.58 -11.62 -10.76
C GLY A 214 25.68 -11.54 -12.00
N GLU A 215 25.82 -12.49 -12.94
CA GLU A 215 24.93 -12.54 -14.13
C GLU A 215 23.52 -13.02 -13.79
N GLU A 216 23.38 -13.87 -12.78
CA GLU A 216 22.10 -14.49 -12.39
C GLU A 216 21.75 -14.29 -10.92
N ALA A 217 22.43 -13.36 -10.24
CA ALA A 217 22.23 -13.07 -8.83
C ALA A 217 22.10 -11.57 -8.61
N HIS A 218 20.95 -11.14 -8.06
CA HIS A 218 20.66 -9.74 -7.80
C HIS A 218 19.87 -9.58 -6.50
N VAL A 219 19.98 -8.40 -5.89
CA VAL A 219 19.12 -7.97 -4.78
C VAL A 219 18.44 -6.67 -5.19
N LEU A 220 17.11 -6.66 -5.22
CA LEU A 220 16.32 -5.45 -5.38
C LEU A 220 15.98 -4.90 -4.00
N VAL A 221 16.44 -3.68 -3.72
CA VAL A 221 16.18 -2.94 -2.49
C VAL A 221 15.21 -1.82 -2.80
N LEU A 222 14.03 -1.88 -2.21
CA LEU A 222 12.98 -0.88 -2.35
C LEU A 222 12.78 -0.21 -0.99
N VAL A 223 12.92 1.11 -0.91
CA VAL A 223 12.63 1.86 0.32
C VAL A 223 11.67 2.98 -0.02
N MET A 224 10.56 3.04 0.71
CA MET A 224 9.53 4.06 0.54
C MET A 224 9.27 4.76 1.87
N HIS A 225 8.72 5.97 1.84
CA HIS A 225 8.21 6.59 3.06
C HIS A 225 6.74 6.19 3.30
N HIS A 226 6.36 5.93 4.55
CA HIS A 226 4.99 5.53 4.93
C HIS A 226 3.94 6.63 4.63
N ILE A 227 4.37 7.88 4.41
CA ILE A 227 3.44 8.98 4.04
C ILE A 227 2.88 8.85 2.61
N VAL A 228 3.55 8.05 1.75
CA VAL A 228 3.14 7.79 0.36
C VAL A 228 2.80 6.31 0.11
N SER A 229 2.85 5.47 1.13
CA SER A 229 2.64 4.01 1.02
C SER A 229 2.14 3.39 2.31
N ASP A 230 1.51 2.24 2.20
CA ASP A 230 1.10 1.40 3.32
C ASP A 230 1.10 -0.07 2.90
N GLY A 231 0.78 -0.98 3.82
CA GLY A 231 0.75 -2.42 3.54
C GLY A 231 -0.21 -2.82 2.41
N TRP A 232 -1.31 -2.10 2.20
CA TRP A 232 -2.20 -2.36 1.07
C TRP A 232 -1.53 -1.94 -0.23
N SER A 233 -1.00 -0.72 -0.27
CA SER A 233 -0.34 -0.15 -1.43
C SER A 233 0.81 -1.03 -1.92
N MET A 234 1.55 -1.66 -0.99
CA MET A 234 2.60 -2.62 -1.33
C MET A 234 2.10 -3.89 -2.03
N GLY A 235 0.85 -4.31 -1.83
CA GLY A 235 0.26 -5.42 -2.58
C GLY A 235 -0.27 -5.04 -3.95
N VAL A 236 -0.46 -3.73 -4.21
CA VAL A 236 -0.90 -3.20 -5.51
C VAL A 236 0.30 -2.88 -6.42
N LEU A 237 1.41 -2.44 -5.83
CA LEU A 237 2.67 -2.15 -6.50
C LEU A 237 3.41 -3.44 -6.90
#